data_AF-A0A5J4WK58-F1
#
_entry.id   AF-A0A5J4WK58-F1
#
_cell.length_a   1.000
_cell.length_b   1.000
_cell.length_c   1.000
_cell.angle_alpha   90.00
_cell.angle_beta   90.00
_cell.angle_gamma   90.00
#
_symmetry.space_group_name_H-M   'P 1'
#
loop_
_entity.id
_entity.type
_entity.pdbx_description
1 polymer ?
#
loop_
_entity_poly.entity_id
_entity_poly.type
_entity_poly.pdbx_seq_one_letter_code
_entity_poly.pdbx_strand_id
1 'polypeptide(L)'
;MHNTSTSETYFEKLGCVSNEYYQYELGIELNGVVSSECISNDAIIPGHSDSSTQTIPTKPTICDENQSEIVKYIQGYKYGQILGIDQEDLKLYLTRVSPVVGSIIYLLDDGDTTITGEIVFLGREKVANKQYWIIARQIKEQIYSYSGLQDSYHYQAEEIPFNWPSRAIDSQYFGNLLFKDVYNPIVEPTYCTAASDATVTKD
;
A
#
# COMPACT_ATOMS: atom_id res chain seq x y z
N MET A 1 -1.08 11.25 44.30
CA MET A 1 0.15 11.20 43.48
C MET A 1 -0.27 10.80 42.08
N HIS A 2 -0.56 11.79 41.24
CA HIS A 2 -0.89 11.56 39.83
C HIS A 2 0.42 11.40 39.07
N ASN A 3 0.65 10.21 38.51
CA ASN A 3 1.75 9.96 37.62
C ASN A 3 1.27 10.28 36.20
N THR A 4 1.48 11.52 35.75
CA THR A 4 1.33 11.93 34.37
C THR A 4 2.65 11.70 33.64
N SER A 5 2.86 10.49 33.12
CA SER A 5 3.88 10.24 32.10
C SER A 5 3.20 10.07 30.74
N THR A 6 2.56 11.15 30.27
CA THR A 6 2.17 11.27 28.87
C THR A 6 3.37 11.84 28.10
N SER A 7 4.19 10.95 27.56
CA SER A 7 5.07 11.28 26.43
C SER A 7 5.39 10.02 25.62
N GLU A 8 4.36 9.40 25.05
CA GLU A 8 4.58 8.68 23.81
C GLU A 8 4.52 9.73 22.70
N THR A 9 5.68 9.98 22.08
CA THR A 9 5.88 11.09 21.17
C THR A 9 5.11 10.84 19.86
N TYR A 10 4.50 11.90 19.34
CA TYR A 10 3.69 11.92 18.12
C TYR A 10 4.47 11.49 16.85
N PHE A 11 5.81 11.37 16.91
CA PHE A 11 6.68 11.19 15.74
C PHE A 11 7.59 9.95 15.74
N GLU A 12 7.80 9.23 16.85
CA GLU A 12 8.40 7.87 16.79
C GLU A 12 7.50 6.87 16.03
N LYS A 13 6.29 7.33 15.65
CA LYS A 13 5.19 6.66 14.97
C LYS A 13 5.12 6.78 13.43
N LEU A 14 6.06 7.44 12.74
CA LEU A 14 5.90 7.79 11.30
C LEU A 14 7.00 7.27 10.34
N GLY A 15 7.81 6.30 10.76
CA GLY A 15 8.89 5.72 9.93
C GLY A 15 9.28 4.31 10.33
N CYS A 16 10.49 3.85 9.99
CA CYS A 16 11.03 2.47 10.00
C CYS A 16 10.88 1.58 11.27
N VAL A 17 10.11 1.99 12.27
CA VAL A 17 9.75 1.23 13.48
C VAL A 17 8.21 1.19 13.69
N SER A 18 7.45 1.92 12.88
CA SER A 18 5.99 1.99 12.86
C SER A 18 5.42 0.98 11.86
N ASN A 19 4.59 0.07 12.36
CA ASN A 19 3.96 -0.99 11.56
C ASN A 19 2.55 -0.58 11.10
N GLU A 20 2.21 0.71 11.18
CA GLU A 20 0.84 1.17 10.97
C GLU A 20 0.56 1.41 9.48
N TYR A 21 0.16 0.34 8.79
CA TYR A 21 -0.19 0.32 7.35
C TYR A 21 -1.15 1.45 6.93
N TYR A 22 -2.06 1.86 7.81
CA TYR A 22 -3.02 2.95 7.62
C TYR A 22 -2.38 4.31 7.28
N GLN A 23 -1.14 4.56 7.71
CA GLN A 23 -0.45 5.81 7.41
C GLN A 23 -0.05 5.90 5.94
N TYR A 24 0.35 4.77 5.35
CA TYR A 24 0.66 4.68 3.93
C TYR A 24 -0.61 4.79 3.08
N GLU A 25 -1.69 4.13 3.50
CA GLU A 25 -3.00 4.27 2.84
C GLU A 25 -3.43 5.75 2.78
N LEU A 26 -3.49 6.44 3.92
CA LEU A 26 -3.89 7.84 3.97
C LEU A 26 -2.96 8.76 3.16
N GLY A 27 -1.65 8.49 3.19
CA GLY A 27 -0.66 9.21 2.38
C GLY A 27 -0.95 9.11 0.89
N ILE A 28 -1.24 7.90 0.40
CA ILE A 28 -1.62 7.63 -0.98
C ILE A 28 -2.95 8.32 -1.32
N GLU A 29 -3.96 8.19 -0.47
CA GLU A 29 -5.29 8.77 -0.69
C GLU A 29 -5.20 10.30 -0.86
N LEU A 30 -4.45 10.99 0.02
CA LEU A 30 -4.36 12.45 0.04
C LEU A 30 -3.38 13.02 -0.99
N ASN A 31 -2.18 12.43 -1.08
CA ASN A 31 -1.05 13.02 -1.80
C ASN A 31 -0.54 12.17 -2.96
N GLY A 32 -1.11 10.98 -3.17
CA GLY A 32 -0.68 10.07 -4.22
C GLY A 32 0.72 9.50 -4.00
N VAL A 33 1.22 8.83 -5.03
CA VAL A 33 2.59 8.30 -5.09
C VAL A 33 3.38 9.14 -6.07
N VAL A 34 4.64 9.43 -5.73
CA VAL A 34 5.59 10.19 -6.55
C VAL A 34 6.74 9.30 -6.98
N SER A 35 7.47 9.70 -8.02
CA SER A 35 8.72 9.02 -8.40
C SER A 35 9.71 9.03 -7.24
N SER A 36 10.50 7.97 -7.09
CA SER A 36 11.58 7.91 -6.10
C SER A 36 12.63 9.01 -6.33
N GLU A 37 12.82 9.46 -7.57
CA GLU A 37 13.69 10.61 -7.92
C GLU A 37 13.24 11.93 -7.26
N CYS A 38 11.99 11.98 -6.79
CA CYS A 38 11.39 13.14 -6.14
C CYS A 38 11.37 13.01 -4.60
N ILE A 39 11.95 11.93 -4.06
CA ILE A 39 12.04 11.67 -2.63
C ILE A 39 13.51 11.80 -2.21
N SER A 40 13.84 12.86 -1.49
CA SER A 40 15.15 12.98 -0.86
C SER A 40 15.19 12.19 0.44
N ASN A 41 16.04 11.18 0.48
CA ASN A 41 16.35 10.46 1.72
C ASN A 41 17.28 11.27 2.65
N ASP A 42 17.83 12.39 2.17
CA ASP A 42 18.72 13.28 2.91
C ASP A 42 17.98 14.46 3.55
N ALA A 43 16.65 14.49 3.45
CA ALA A 43 15.83 15.54 4.02
C ALA A 43 15.90 15.52 5.55
N ILE A 44 16.48 16.58 6.13
CA ILE A 44 16.54 16.78 7.58
C ILE A 44 15.13 17.11 8.09
N ILE A 45 14.58 16.22 8.91
CA ILE A 45 13.23 16.38 9.49
C ILE A 45 13.30 17.41 10.64
N PRO A 46 12.54 18.52 10.58
CA PRO A 46 12.56 19.52 11.65
C PRO A 46 12.16 18.94 13.01
N GLY A 47 12.93 19.27 14.05
CA GLY A 47 12.75 18.71 15.39
C GLY A 47 13.36 17.31 15.60
N HIS A 48 13.92 16.67 14.57
CA HIS A 48 14.73 15.46 14.74
C HIS A 48 16.13 15.80 15.27
N SER A 49 16.83 14.81 15.83
CA SER A 49 18.12 14.99 16.52
C SER A 49 19.26 15.53 15.65
N ASP A 50 19.14 15.39 14.34
CA ASP A 50 20.05 15.93 13.31
C ASP A 50 19.61 17.29 12.74
N SER A 51 18.49 17.85 13.21
CA SER A 51 17.98 19.15 12.78
C SER A 51 18.33 20.27 13.76
N SER A 52 18.91 21.34 13.23
CA SER A 52 19.08 22.62 13.94
C SER A 52 17.82 23.49 13.90
N THR A 53 16.79 23.09 13.16
CA THR A 53 15.57 23.87 12.91
C THR A 53 14.32 23.12 13.39
N GLN A 54 13.31 23.88 13.84
CA GLN A 54 11.97 23.36 14.11
C GLN A 54 10.93 23.79 13.05
N THR A 55 11.37 24.55 12.05
CA THR A 55 10.48 25.07 11.00
C THR A 55 10.26 24.02 9.93
N ILE A 56 9.00 23.66 9.71
CA ILE A 56 8.59 22.75 8.62
C ILE A 56 8.93 23.43 7.28
N PRO A 57 9.76 22.81 6.42
CA PRO A 57 10.04 23.35 5.09
C PRO A 57 8.77 23.40 4.26
N THR A 58 8.73 24.35 3.32
CA THR A 58 7.62 24.43 2.36
C THR A 58 7.52 23.14 1.58
N LYS A 59 6.30 22.67 1.32
CA LYS A 59 6.06 21.47 0.51
C LYS A 59 6.78 21.60 -0.84
N PRO A 60 7.64 20.64 -1.21
CA PRO A 60 8.37 20.71 -2.47
C PRO A 60 7.39 20.65 -3.64
N THR A 61 7.71 21.39 -4.70
CA THR A 61 6.95 21.43 -5.96
C THR A 61 7.75 20.85 -7.13
N ILE A 62 9.04 20.64 -6.95
CA ILE A 62 9.97 20.08 -7.92
C ILE A 62 10.81 18.98 -7.29
N CYS A 63 11.24 18.01 -8.10
CA CYS A 63 12.10 16.92 -7.67
C CYS A 63 13.56 17.41 -7.57
N ASP A 64 14.27 16.97 -6.54
CA ASP A 64 15.61 17.49 -6.24
C ASP A 64 16.62 17.13 -7.33
N GLU A 65 16.59 15.90 -7.84
CA GLU A 65 17.61 15.36 -8.76
C GLU A 65 17.56 15.96 -10.17
N ASN A 66 16.36 16.16 -10.72
CA ASN A 66 16.17 16.50 -12.13
C ASN A 66 15.43 17.83 -12.35
N GLN A 67 15.03 18.52 -11.26
CA GLN A 67 14.26 19.77 -11.28
C GLN A 67 12.92 19.65 -12.04
N SER A 68 12.40 18.44 -12.24
CA SER A 68 11.10 18.22 -12.87
C SER A 68 9.97 18.52 -11.90
N GLU A 69 8.79 18.85 -12.44
CA GLU A 69 7.58 18.98 -11.63
C GLU A 69 7.24 17.65 -10.94
N ILE A 70 6.81 17.72 -9.68
CA ILE A 70 6.35 16.54 -8.95
C ILE A 70 4.99 16.11 -9.50
N VAL A 71 4.99 15.01 -10.25
CA VAL A 71 3.76 14.35 -10.71
C VAL A 71 3.29 13.36 -9.67
N LYS A 72 2.02 13.50 -9.26
CA LYS A 72 1.35 12.59 -8.32
C LYS A 72 0.51 11.58 -9.08
N TYR A 73 0.79 10.32 -8.85
CA TYR A 73 0.01 9.20 -9.37
C TYR A 73 -0.95 8.70 -8.30
N ILE A 74 -2.06 8.08 -8.74
CA ILE A 74 -3.08 7.45 -7.88
C ILE A 74 -3.65 8.34 -6.76
N GLN A 75 -3.49 9.66 -6.86
CA GLN A 75 -4.09 10.60 -5.91
C GLN A 75 -5.61 10.48 -5.94
N GLY A 76 -6.23 10.41 -4.76
CA GLY A 76 -7.68 10.27 -4.61
C GLY A 76 -8.23 8.86 -4.89
N TYR A 77 -7.36 7.88 -5.17
CA TYR A 77 -7.76 6.47 -5.09
C TYR A 77 -7.89 6.09 -3.62
N LYS A 78 -8.89 5.28 -3.32
CA LYS A 78 -9.12 4.67 -2.02
C LYS A 78 -8.52 3.28 -1.96
N TYR A 79 -8.18 2.87 -0.75
CA TYR A 79 -7.78 1.51 -0.45
C TYR A 79 -9.00 0.64 -0.10
N GLY A 80 -9.11 -0.52 -0.75
CA GLY A 80 -10.19 -1.48 -0.53
C GLY A 80 -9.65 -2.85 -0.17
N GLN A 81 -10.30 -3.52 0.78
CA GLN A 81 -9.97 -4.88 1.20
C GLN A 81 -11.03 -5.89 0.74
N ILE A 82 -10.57 -7.00 0.20
CA ILE A 82 -11.37 -8.18 -0.18
C ILE A 82 -11.21 -9.23 0.91
N LEU A 83 -12.33 -9.62 1.51
CA LEU A 83 -12.41 -10.61 2.59
C LEU A 83 -13.21 -11.83 2.13
N GLY A 84 -12.55 -12.75 1.41
CA GLY A 84 -13.12 -14.04 1.05
C GLY A 84 -14.30 -13.93 0.09
N ILE A 85 -14.03 -13.49 -1.14
CA ILE A 85 -15.02 -13.46 -2.23
C ILE A 85 -14.90 -14.71 -3.09
N ASP A 86 -15.92 -14.97 -3.90
CA ASP A 86 -15.89 -16.04 -4.89
C ASP A 86 -15.20 -15.63 -6.20
N GLN A 87 -15.08 -16.60 -7.11
CA GLN A 87 -14.44 -16.43 -8.40
C GLN A 87 -15.15 -15.42 -9.32
N GLU A 88 -16.48 -15.35 -9.29
CA GLU A 88 -17.23 -14.44 -10.15
C GLU A 88 -17.12 -13.00 -9.66
N ASP A 89 -17.13 -12.78 -8.36
CA ASP A 89 -16.89 -11.47 -7.75
C ASP A 89 -15.48 -10.94 -8.07
N LEU A 90 -14.45 -11.79 -8.00
CA LEU A 90 -13.10 -11.37 -8.38
C LEU A 90 -13.03 -10.94 -9.85
N LYS A 91 -13.75 -11.62 -10.76
CA LYS A 91 -13.82 -11.19 -12.17
C LYS A 91 -14.42 -9.79 -12.31
N LEU A 92 -15.42 -9.46 -11.50
CA LEU A 92 -16.03 -8.14 -11.51
C LEU A 92 -15.04 -7.07 -11.04
N TYR A 93 -14.29 -7.32 -9.97
CA TYR A 93 -13.26 -6.38 -9.49
C TYR A 93 -12.19 -6.12 -10.55
N LEU A 94 -11.64 -7.17 -11.17
CA LEU A 94 -10.59 -7.04 -12.18
C LEU A 94 -11.06 -6.31 -13.45
N THR A 95 -12.34 -6.37 -13.78
CA THR A 95 -12.89 -5.74 -15.00
C THR A 95 -13.45 -4.34 -14.77
N ARG A 96 -13.82 -3.99 -13.54
CA ARG A 96 -14.51 -2.73 -13.23
C ARG A 96 -13.71 -1.78 -12.36
N VAL A 97 -12.70 -2.28 -11.65
CA VAL A 97 -12.06 -1.53 -10.58
C VAL A 97 -10.57 -1.42 -10.83
N SER A 98 -9.80 -2.46 -10.55
CA SER A 98 -8.34 -2.47 -10.68
C SER A 98 -7.77 -3.88 -10.51
N PRO A 99 -6.48 -4.08 -10.82
CA PRO A 99 -5.74 -5.24 -10.35
C PRO A 99 -5.86 -5.43 -8.84
N VAL A 100 -5.94 -6.68 -8.40
CA VAL A 100 -6.02 -7.06 -6.98
C VAL A 100 -4.68 -7.63 -6.56
N VAL A 101 -4.15 -7.20 -5.43
CA VAL A 101 -2.96 -7.81 -4.80
C VAL A 101 -3.43 -8.68 -3.65
N GLY A 102 -3.15 -9.98 -3.68
CA GLY A 102 -3.75 -10.88 -2.71
C GLY A 102 -3.36 -12.33 -2.88
N SER A 103 -4.21 -13.24 -2.41
CA SER A 103 -3.98 -14.68 -2.46
C SER A 103 -5.27 -15.44 -2.73
N ILE A 104 -5.11 -16.68 -3.18
CA ILE A 104 -6.21 -17.64 -3.33
C ILE A 104 -6.05 -18.69 -2.25
N ILE A 105 -7.14 -18.97 -1.52
CA ILE A 105 -7.24 -20.13 -0.64
C ILE A 105 -8.13 -21.16 -1.34
N TYR A 106 -7.58 -22.34 -1.59
CA TYR A 106 -8.30 -23.46 -2.20
C TYR A 106 -8.68 -24.48 -1.15
N LEU A 107 -9.93 -24.94 -1.18
CA LEU A 107 -10.40 -26.11 -0.44
C LEU A 107 -10.22 -27.35 -1.31
N LEU A 108 -9.57 -28.37 -0.78
CA LEU A 108 -9.29 -29.63 -1.47
C LEU A 108 -10.36 -30.68 -1.15
N ASP A 109 -10.47 -31.69 -2.02
CA ASP A 109 -11.44 -32.80 -1.90
C ASP A 109 -11.27 -33.69 -0.64
N ASP A 110 -10.12 -33.64 0.04
CA ASP A 110 -9.84 -34.30 1.31
C ASP A 110 -10.11 -33.41 2.54
N GLY A 111 -10.55 -32.17 2.33
CA GLY A 111 -10.82 -31.18 3.37
C GLY A 111 -9.62 -30.32 3.75
N ASP A 112 -8.43 -30.57 3.19
CA ASP A 112 -7.26 -29.70 3.40
C ASP A 112 -7.38 -28.38 2.61
N THR A 113 -6.49 -27.43 2.91
CA THR A 113 -6.40 -26.16 2.19
C THR A 113 -5.00 -25.89 1.67
N THR A 114 -4.92 -25.15 0.57
CA THR A 114 -3.66 -24.65 0.03
C THR A 114 -3.78 -23.19 -0.39
N ILE A 115 -2.66 -22.46 -0.37
CA ILE A 115 -2.60 -21.02 -0.62
C ILE A 115 -1.53 -20.69 -1.66
N THR A 116 -1.80 -19.72 -2.54
CA THR A 116 -0.88 -19.32 -3.63
C THR A 116 0.30 -18.45 -3.18
N GLY A 117 0.24 -17.93 -1.95
CA GLY A 117 1.03 -16.76 -1.54
C GLY A 117 0.51 -15.47 -2.15
N GLU A 118 1.22 -14.37 -1.91
CA GLU A 118 0.90 -13.04 -2.45
C GLU A 118 1.17 -12.99 -3.96
N ILE A 119 0.16 -12.59 -4.71
CA ILE A 119 0.14 -12.48 -6.16
C ILE A 119 -0.65 -11.23 -6.57
N VAL A 120 -0.32 -10.67 -7.73
CA VAL A 120 -1.10 -9.59 -8.35
C VAL A 120 -1.99 -10.19 -9.43
N PHE A 121 -3.30 -10.15 -9.26
CA PHE A 121 -4.26 -10.52 -10.29
C PHE A 121 -4.33 -9.43 -11.35
N LEU A 122 -3.93 -9.74 -12.58
CA LEU A 122 -3.91 -8.80 -13.70
C LEU A 122 -5.13 -8.96 -14.62
N GLY A 123 -5.67 -10.17 -14.70
CA GLY A 123 -6.79 -10.46 -15.58
C GLY A 123 -7.10 -11.94 -15.69
N ARG A 124 -7.78 -12.32 -16.76
CA ARG A 124 -8.14 -13.71 -17.05
C ARG A 124 -8.10 -14.00 -18.53
N GLU A 125 -7.84 -15.25 -18.87
CA GLU A 125 -7.89 -15.75 -20.24
C GLU A 125 -8.69 -17.06 -20.33
N LYS A 126 -9.25 -17.32 -21.51
CA LYS A 126 -9.87 -18.61 -21.84
C LYS A 126 -9.19 -19.22 -23.07
N VAL A 127 -8.50 -20.34 -22.87
CA VAL A 127 -7.82 -21.11 -23.93
C VAL A 127 -8.40 -22.53 -23.98
N ALA A 128 -8.89 -22.96 -25.16
CA ALA A 128 -9.39 -24.33 -25.38
C ALA A 128 -10.36 -24.84 -24.29
N ASN A 129 -11.34 -24.01 -23.91
CA ASN A 129 -12.33 -24.26 -22.83
C ASN A 129 -11.79 -24.33 -21.40
N LYS A 130 -10.51 -24.05 -21.17
CA LYS A 130 -9.94 -23.84 -19.83
C LYS A 130 -9.86 -22.34 -19.52
N GLN A 131 -10.04 -21.99 -18.25
CA GLN A 131 -9.95 -20.62 -17.78
C GLN A 131 -8.77 -20.47 -16.83
N TYR A 132 -8.07 -19.35 -16.97
CA TYR A 132 -6.84 -19.04 -16.26
C TYR A 132 -6.91 -17.64 -15.68
N TRP A 133 -6.36 -17.48 -14.49
CA TRP A 133 -5.96 -16.19 -13.95
C TRP A 133 -4.62 -15.81 -14.58
N ILE A 134 -4.53 -14.59 -15.11
CA ILE A 134 -3.25 -13.98 -15.45
C ILE A 134 -2.78 -13.24 -14.21
N ILE A 135 -1.63 -13.64 -13.66
CA ILE A 135 -1.10 -13.10 -12.42
C ILE A 135 0.32 -12.55 -12.61
N ALA A 136 0.75 -11.69 -11.69
CA ALA A 136 2.16 -11.39 -11.46
C ALA A 136 2.56 -11.98 -10.11
N ARG A 137 3.46 -12.97 -10.12
CA ARG A 137 4.02 -13.57 -8.90
C ARG A 137 5.22 -12.77 -8.43
N GLN A 138 5.25 -12.40 -7.15
CA GLN A 138 6.43 -11.82 -6.54
C GLN A 138 7.49 -12.90 -6.35
N ILE A 139 8.67 -12.69 -6.90
CA ILE A 139 9.85 -13.52 -6.72
C ILE A 139 10.81 -12.75 -5.84
N LYS A 140 11.28 -13.42 -4.79
CA LYS A 140 12.30 -12.92 -3.88
C LYS A 140 13.64 -13.53 -4.26
N GLU A 141 14.60 -12.69 -4.59
CA GLU A 141 15.99 -13.07 -4.84
C GLU A 141 16.92 -12.44 -3.81
N GLN A 142 17.99 -13.13 -3.45
CA GLN A 142 19.03 -12.55 -2.61
C GLN A 142 20.17 -12.07 -3.48
N ILE A 143 20.41 -10.76 -3.46
CA ILE A 143 21.49 -10.12 -4.20
C ILE A 143 22.62 -9.73 -3.26
N TYR A 144 23.85 -9.96 -3.70
CA TYR A 144 25.03 -9.47 -2.97
C TYR A 144 25.28 -8.01 -3.35
N SER A 145 25.21 -7.13 -2.36
CA SER A 145 25.59 -5.72 -2.47
C SER A 145 26.88 -5.45 -1.69
N TYR A 146 27.47 -4.27 -1.87
CA TYR A 146 28.59 -3.80 -1.04
C TYR A 146 28.25 -3.75 0.46
N SER A 147 26.96 -3.65 0.81
CA SER A 147 26.43 -3.66 2.17
C SER A 147 26.00 -5.05 2.68
N GLY A 148 26.25 -6.12 1.92
CA GLY A 148 25.88 -7.49 2.27
C GLY A 148 24.70 -8.05 1.45
N LEU A 149 24.11 -9.14 1.95
CA LEU A 149 22.94 -9.77 1.34
C LEU A 149 21.72 -8.85 1.48
N GLN A 150 21.11 -8.52 0.35
CA GLN A 150 19.86 -7.78 0.30
C GLN A 150 18.80 -8.59 -0.43
N ASP A 151 17.55 -8.44 0.01
CA ASP A 151 16.41 -9.00 -0.68
C ASP A 151 16.04 -8.09 -1.86
N SER A 152 16.02 -8.65 -3.05
CA SER A 152 15.49 -8.03 -4.26
C SER A 152 14.17 -8.70 -4.61
N TYR A 153 13.20 -7.91 -5.06
CA TYR A 153 11.89 -8.39 -5.45
C TYR A 153 11.60 -7.98 -6.89
N HIS A 154 11.19 -8.93 -7.70
CA HIS A 154 10.65 -8.67 -9.03
C HIS A 154 9.38 -9.49 -9.25
N TYR A 155 8.62 -9.13 -10.28
CA TYR A 155 7.37 -9.82 -10.60
C TYR A 155 7.51 -10.57 -11.93
N GLN A 156 6.99 -11.80 -11.97
CA GLN A 156 6.92 -12.61 -13.18
C GLN A 156 5.47 -12.92 -13.52
N ALA A 157 5.10 -12.74 -14.79
CA ALA A 157 3.78 -13.08 -15.27
C ALA A 157 3.61 -14.61 -15.31
N GLU A 158 2.50 -15.12 -14.80
CA GLU A 158 2.15 -16.54 -14.77
C GLU A 158 0.65 -16.72 -15.03
N GLU A 159 0.27 -17.90 -15.53
CA GLU A 159 -1.12 -18.33 -15.64
C GLU A 159 -1.44 -19.38 -14.57
N ILE A 160 -2.48 -19.14 -13.76
CA ILE A 160 -3.00 -20.12 -12.80
C ILE A 160 -4.36 -20.63 -13.30
N PRO A 161 -4.53 -21.94 -13.56
CA PRO A 161 -5.85 -22.49 -13.87
C PRO A 161 -6.84 -22.21 -12.74
N PHE A 162 -8.09 -21.88 -13.07
CA PHE A 162 -9.14 -21.64 -12.07
C PHE A 162 -9.35 -22.84 -11.12
N ASN A 163 -9.08 -24.05 -11.61
CA ASN A 163 -9.19 -25.30 -10.88
C ASN A 163 -7.83 -25.82 -10.40
N TRP A 164 -6.90 -24.94 -10.02
CA TRP A 164 -5.62 -25.33 -9.45
C TRP A 164 -5.69 -25.39 -7.92
N PRO A 165 -5.05 -26.37 -7.25
CA PRO A 165 -4.58 -27.62 -7.84
C PRO A 165 -5.77 -28.44 -8.35
N SER A 166 -5.55 -29.45 -9.19
CA SER A 166 -6.62 -30.22 -9.84
C SER A 166 -7.63 -30.91 -8.91
N ARG A 167 -7.33 -30.97 -7.61
CA ARG A 167 -8.19 -31.49 -6.53
C ARG A 167 -8.98 -30.39 -5.80
N ALA A 168 -8.84 -29.13 -6.20
CA ALA A 168 -9.59 -28.02 -5.64
C ALA A 168 -11.08 -28.18 -5.96
N ILE A 169 -11.89 -28.14 -4.92
CA ILE A 169 -13.36 -28.21 -5.01
C ILE A 169 -14.01 -26.84 -4.79
N ASP A 170 -13.29 -25.90 -4.17
CA ASP A 170 -13.72 -24.51 -3.99
C ASP A 170 -12.49 -23.58 -3.88
N SER A 171 -12.70 -22.28 -4.09
CA SER A 171 -11.67 -21.25 -4.00
C SER A 171 -12.24 -19.96 -3.43
N GLN A 172 -11.55 -19.37 -2.47
CA GLN A 172 -11.82 -18.03 -1.96
C GLN A 172 -10.67 -17.09 -2.24
N TYR A 173 -11.01 -15.85 -2.55
CA TYR A 173 -10.05 -14.82 -2.92
C TYR A 173 -9.99 -13.75 -1.85
N PHE A 174 -8.78 -13.42 -1.43
CA PHE A 174 -8.48 -12.40 -0.43
C PHE A 174 -7.48 -11.43 -1.02
N GLY A 175 -7.53 -10.17 -0.64
CA GLY A 175 -6.55 -9.21 -1.12
C GLY A 175 -6.97 -7.77 -0.92
N ASN A 176 -6.28 -6.91 -1.64
CA ASN A 176 -6.43 -5.48 -1.57
C ASN A 176 -6.42 -4.91 -2.98
N LEU A 177 -7.08 -3.77 -3.15
CA LEU A 177 -7.20 -3.10 -4.43
C LEU A 177 -7.29 -1.59 -4.22
N LEU A 178 -6.88 -0.85 -5.25
CA LEU A 178 -7.06 0.60 -5.30
C LEU A 178 -8.27 0.91 -6.17
N PHE A 179 -9.16 1.79 -5.71
CA PHE A 179 -10.35 2.15 -6.48
C PHE A 179 -10.65 3.64 -6.40
N LYS A 180 -11.30 4.19 -7.43
CA LYS A 180 -11.76 5.57 -7.41
C LYS A 180 -13.20 5.63 -6.93
N ASP A 181 -13.42 6.17 -5.74
CA ASP A 181 -14.77 6.45 -5.25
C ASP A 181 -15.27 7.78 -5.81
N VAL A 182 -16.11 7.69 -6.84
CA VAL A 182 -16.71 8.85 -7.49
C VAL A 182 -17.86 9.47 -6.70
N TYR A 183 -18.38 8.77 -5.69
CA TYR A 183 -19.50 9.25 -4.87
C TYR A 183 -19.02 9.93 -3.60
N ASN A 184 -17.89 9.50 -3.03
CA ASN A 184 -17.23 10.14 -1.89
C ASN A 184 -15.80 10.55 -2.25
N PRO A 185 -15.63 11.58 -3.10
CA PRO A 185 -14.29 12.08 -3.42
C PRO A 185 -13.60 12.57 -2.14
N ILE A 186 -12.32 12.25 -2.01
CA ILE A 186 -11.50 12.75 -0.91
C ILE A 186 -11.41 14.28 -1.04
N VAL A 187 -11.96 14.98 -0.06
CA VAL A 187 -11.77 16.42 0.11
C VAL A 187 -10.47 16.60 0.87
N GLU A 188 -9.58 17.51 0.41
CA GLU A 188 -8.37 17.82 1.16
C GLU A 188 -8.76 18.14 2.61
N PRO A 189 -8.22 17.42 3.61
CA PRO A 189 -8.54 17.69 4.99
C PRO A 189 -8.09 19.12 5.28
N THR A 190 -9.02 19.94 5.79
CA THR A 190 -8.66 21.21 6.40
C THR A 190 -7.84 20.87 7.64
N TYR A 191 -6.51 20.84 7.51
CA TYR A 191 -5.63 20.74 8.66
C TYR A 191 -6.03 21.86 9.62
N CYS A 192 -6.26 21.54 10.89
CA CYS A 192 -6.47 22.55 11.92
C CYS A 192 -5.37 23.58 11.73
N THR A 193 -5.74 24.82 11.39
CA THR A 193 -4.81 25.95 11.47
C THR A 193 -4.17 25.84 12.84
N ALA A 194 -2.83 25.79 12.88
CA ALA A 194 -2.05 25.67 14.10
C ALA A 194 -2.78 26.38 15.23
N ALA A 195 -3.10 25.66 16.30
CA ALA A 195 -3.81 26.21 17.45
C ALA A 195 -3.07 27.50 17.85
N SER A 196 -3.59 28.64 17.39
CA SER A 196 -3.07 29.94 17.74
C SER A 196 -3.45 30.07 19.19
N ASP A 197 -2.47 29.85 20.04
CA ASP A 197 -2.43 30.25 21.43
C ASP A 197 -3.76 30.06 22.16
N ALA A 198 -4.00 28.84 22.63
CA ALA A 198 -4.84 28.68 23.82
C ALA A 198 -4.08 29.32 25.00
N THR A 199 -4.17 30.66 25.10
CA THR A 199 -3.86 31.37 26.33
C THR A 199 -4.83 30.88 27.39
N VAL A 200 -4.36 29.94 28.20
CA VAL A 200 -5.01 29.59 29.46
C VAL A 200 -4.77 30.78 30.39
N THR A 201 -5.68 31.75 30.39
CA THR A 201 -5.85 32.64 31.53
C THR A 201 -6.47 31.81 32.66
N LYS A 202 -5.63 31.48 33.65
CA LYS A 202 -6.12 31.05 34.96
C LYS A 202 -6.65 32.28 35.69
N ASP A 203 -7.96 32.33 35.90
CA ASP A 203 -8.54 32.97 37.08
C ASP A 203 -8.56 31.94 38.23
#